data_AF-A0A9D6T2Q6-F1
#
_entry.id   AF-A0A9D6T2Q6-F1
#
_cell.length_a   1.000
_cell.length_b   1.000
_cell.length_c   1.000
_cell.angle_alpha   90.00
_cell.angle_beta   90.00
_cell.angle_gamma   90.00
#
_symmetry.space_group_name_H-M   'P 1'
#
loop_
_entity.id
_entity.type
_entity.pdbx_description
1 polymer ?
#
loop_
_entity_poly.entity_id
_entity_poly.type
_entity_poly.pdbx_seq_one_letter_code
_entity_poly.pdbx_strand_id
1 'polypeptide(L)' 'ASMPAILRKEWNPRFAQAVTEIMGPMGVLSAGSKWAPLAGWAERFYRMRGFETHAHGTIEILKMVLANRGLGLPR' A
#
# COMPACT_ATOMS: atom_id res chain seq x y z
N ALA A 1 5.00 17.69 -1.61
CA ALA A 1 5.48 16.43 -1.02
C ALA A 1 4.35 15.55 -0.47
N SER A 2 3.36 16.08 0.25
CA SER A 2 2.32 15.25 0.92
C SER A 2 1.37 14.52 -0.03
N MET A 3 0.97 15.13 -1.15
CA MET A 3 -0.02 14.53 -2.07
C MET A 3 0.45 13.19 -2.69
N PRO A 4 1.66 13.08 -3.30
CA PRO A 4 2.14 11.78 -3.80
C PRO A 4 2.25 10.70 -2.72
N ALA A 5 2.61 11.09 -1.49
CA ALA A 5 2.73 10.16 -0.37
C ALA A 5 1.37 9.59 0.05
N ILE A 6 0.33 10.43 0.11
CA ILE A 6 -1.05 9.99 0.39
C ILE A 6 -1.51 9.02 -0.70
N LEU A 7 -1.36 9.39 -1.97
CA LEU A 7 -1.78 8.55 -3.10
C LEU A 7 -1.15 7.16 -3.03
N ARG A 8 0.17 7.09 -2.85
CA ARG A 8 0.88 5.81 -2.72
C ARG A 8 0.37 4.97 -1.55
N LYS A 9 0.11 5.61 -0.39
CA LYS A 9 -0.35 4.93 0.82
C LYS A 9 -1.77 4.42 0.73
N GLU A 10 -2.64 5.06 -0.05
CA GLU A 10 -3.99 4.57 -0.31
C GLU A 10 -4.01 3.52 -1.43
N TRP A 11 -3.15 3.68 -2.45
CA TRP A 11 -3.11 2.80 -3.61
C TRP A 11 -2.45 1.45 -3.29
N ASN A 12 -1.30 1.45 -2.60
CA ASN A 12 -0.52 0.23 -2.35
C ASN A 12 -1.34 -0.90 -1.69
N PRO A 13 -2.13 -0.65 -0.62
CA PRO A 13 -2.98 -1.69 -0.01
C PRO A 13 -4.04 -2.24 -0.96
N ARG A 14 -4.74 -1.36 -1.69
CA ARG A 14 -5.79 -1.75 -2.63
C ARG A 14 -5.22 -2.54 -3.80
N PHE A 15 -4.08 -2.12 -4.31
CA PHE A 15 -3.40 -2.83 -5.38
C PHE A 15 -2.89 -4.18 -4.91
N ALA A 16 -2.28 -4.26 -3.72
CA ALA A 16 -1.86 -5.52 -3.13
C ALA A 16 -3.04 -6.50 -2.99
N GLN A 17 -4.17 -6.02 -2.47
CA GLN A 17 -5.38 -6.82 -2.33
C GLN A 17 -5.93 -7.30 -3.68
N ALA A 18 -6.08 -6.40 -4.65
CA ALA A 18 -6.57 -6.76 -5.99
C ALA A 18 -5.67 -7.81 -6.67
N VAL A 19 -4.35 -7.65 -6.56
CA VAL A 19 -3.36 -8.59 -7.08
C VAL A 19 -3.52 -9.97 -6.42
N THR A 20 -3.67 -10.03 -5.10
CA THR A 20 -3.89 -11.30 -4.37
C THR A 20 -5.22 -11.95 -4.76
N GLU A 21 -6.29 -11.17 -4.92
CA GLU A 21 -7.61 -11.66 -5.36
C GLU A 21 -7.58 -12.24 -6.79
N ILE A 22 -6.91 -11.56 -7.73
CA ILE A 22 -6.74 -12.02 -9.11
C ILE A 22 -5.99 -13.36 -9.18
N MET A 23 -4.97 -13.55 -8.33
CA MET A 23 -4.22 -14.81 -8.25
C MET A 23 -4.95 -15.92 -7.50
N GLY A 24 -6.06 -15.60 -6.83
CA GLY A 24 -6.83 -16.55 -6.04
C GLY A 24 -6.03 -17.17 -4.90
N PRO A 25 -6.37 -18.40 -4.48
CA PRO A 25 -5.75 -19.05 -3.31
C PRO A 25 -4.23 -19.21 -3.40
N MET A 26 -3.66 -19.23 -4.60
CA MET A 26 -2.22 -19.39 -4.79
C MET A 26 -1.45 -18.07 -4.60
N GLY A 27 -2.13 -16.93 -4.64
CA GLY A 27 -1.53 -15.59 -4.53
C GLY A 27 -0.90 -15.29 -3.15
N VAL A 28 -1.20 -16.10 -2.13
CA VAL A 28 -0.64 -16.00 -0.78
C VAL A 28 0.56 -16.92 -0.54
N LEU A 29 1.02 -17.64 -1.57
CA LEU A 29 2.17 -18.52 -1.43
C LEU A 29 3.49 -17.73 -1.55
N SER A 30 4.34 -17.91 -0.55
CA SER A 30 5.68 -17.31 -0.50
C SER A 30 6.63 -17.93 -1.53
N ALA A 31 7.67 -17.16 -1.88
CA ALA A 31 8.79 -17.64 -2.69
C ALA A 31 9.39 -18.93 -2.09
N GLY A 32 9.74 -19.90 -2.94
CA GLY A 32 10.24 -21.22 -2.55
C GLY A 32 9.17 -22.31 -2.52
N SER A 33 7.88 -21.96 -2.51
CA SER A 33 6.82 -22.93 -2.81
C SER A 33 6.81 -23.25 -4.30
N LYS A 34 6.74 -24.55 -4.65
CA LYS A 34 6.64 -25.05 -6.03
C LYS A 34 5.50 -24.38 -6.81
N TRP A 35 4.44 -23.98 -6.11
CA TRP A 35 3.22 -23.45 -6.71
C TRP A 35 3.06 -21.94 -6.57
N ALA A 36 4.08 -21.23 -6.09
CA ALA A 36 4.00 -19.79 -5.92
C ALA A 36 3.97 -19.09 -7.30
N PRO A 37 2.85 -18.43 -7.67
CA PRO A 37 2.79 -17.67 -8.90
C PRO A 37 3.78 -16.51 -8.84
N LEU A 38 4.38 -16.16 -9.98
CA LEU A 38 5.33 -15.05 -10.10
C LEU A 38 6.44 -15.10 -9.03
N ALA A 39 6.93 -16.29 -8.69
CA ALA A 39 7.93 -16.51 -7.65
C ALA A 39 7.56 -15.89 -6.28
N GLY A 40 6.26 -15.90 -5.92
CA GLY A 40 5.75 -15.38 -4.66
C GLY A 40 5.74 -13.85 -4.57
N TRP A 41 5.81 -13.16 -5.71
CA TRP A 41 5.87 -11.69 -5.75
C TRP A 41 4.65 -11.03 -5.09
N ALA A 42 3.46 -11.58 -5.31
CA ALA A 42 2.19 -11.07 -4.79
C ALA A 42 2.13 -11.04 -3.26
N GLU A 43 2.40 -12.21 -2.67
CA GLU A 43 2.52 -12.42 -1.23
C GLU A 43 3.53 -11.44 -0.62
N ARG A 44 4.72 -11.35 -1.23
CA ARG A 44 5.78 -10.45 -0.76
C ARG A 44 5.37 -8.99 -0.86
N PHE A 45 4.73 -8.60 -1.96
CA PHE A 45 4.23 -7.24 -2.15
C PHE A 45 3.17 -6.89 -1.11
N TYR A 46 2.22 -7.80 -0.85
CA TYR A 46 1.20 -7.62 0.17
C TYR A 46 1.81 -7.44 1.57
N ARG A 47 2.77 -8.26 1.97
CA ARG A 47 3.47 -8.07 3.25
C ARG A 47 4.23 -6.75 3.34
N MET A 48 4.92 -6.34 2.27
CA MET A 48 5.75 -5.15 2.30
C MET A 48 4.97 -3.85 2.17
N ARG A 49 3.90 -3.85 1.37
CA ARG A 49 3.20 -2.63 0.92
C ARG A 49 1.73 -2.59 1.32
N GLY A 50 1.13 -3.74 1.64
CA GLY A 50 -0.29 -3.87 2.00
C GLY A 50 -0.68 -3.11 3.27
N PHE A 51 0.27 -2.85 4.16
CA PHE A 51 0.03 -2.13 5.42
C PHE A 51 0.99 -0.95 5.64
N GLU A 52 1.63 -0.44 4.58
CA GLU A 52 2.64 0.64 4.66
C GLU A 52 2.01 2.04 4.83
N THR A 53 1.01 2.18 5.69
CA THR A 53 0.23 3.40 5.87
C THR A 53 0.85 4.35 6.89
N HIS A 54 1.66 3.86 7.84
CA HIS A 54 2.17 4.65 8.97
C HIS A 54 3.57 5.26 8.80
N ALA A 55 4.47 4.56 8.10
CA ALA A 55 5.84 5.01 7.94
C ALA A 55 5.93 6.38 7.23
N HIS A 56 6.79 7.29 7.69
CA HIS A 56 6.91 8.66 7.14
C HIS A 56 5.64 9.51 7.28
N GLY A 57 4.88 9.28 8.34
CA GLY A 57 3.60 9.94 8.60
C GLY A 57 2.42 9.09 8.15
N THR A 58 1.42 9.01 9.03
CA THR A 58 0.15 8.37 8.68
C THR A 58 -0.60 9.19 7.63
N ILE A 59 -1.57 8.56 6.97
CA ILE A 59 -2.39 9.22 5.95
C ILE A 59 -3.14 10.42 6.55
N GLU A 60 -3.62 10.30 7.78
CA GLU A 60 -4.35 11.34 8.51
C GLU A 60 -3.49 12.57 8.72
N ILE A 61 -2.25 12.39 9.20
CA ILE A 61 -1.31 13.49 9.41
C ILE A 61 -0.94 14.15 8.08
N LEU A 62 -0.70 13.35 7.03
CA LEU A 62 -0.37 13.90 5.71
C LEU A 62 -1.54 14.69 5.12
N LYS A 63 -2.79 14.25 5.32
CA LYS A 63 -4.00 14.98 4.93
C LYS A 63 -4.13 16.29 5.70
N MET A 64 -3.86 16.31 7.00
CA MET A 64 -3.81 17.56 7.78
C MET A 64 -2.72 18.51 7.29
N VAL A 65 -1.54 18.01 6.96
CA VAL A 65 -0.47 18.83 6.37
C VAL A 65 -0.89 19.40 5.03
N LEU A 66 -1.55 18.61 4.19
CA LEU A 66 -2.07 19.06 2.90
C LEU A 66 -3.16 20.13 3.07
N ALA A 67 -4.11 19.92 4.00
CA ALA A 67 -5.16 20.88 4.31
C ALA A 67 -4.58 22.24 4.75
N ASN A 68 -3.66 22.23 5.73
CA ASN A 68 -3.12 23.46 6.30
C ASN A 68 -2.09 24.14 5.39
N ARG A 69 -1.11 23.39 4.89
CA ARG A 69 0.01 23.95 4.11
C ARG A 69 -0.27 24.02 2.62
N GLY A 70 -1.07 23.11 2.09
CA GLY A 70 -1.40 23.05 0.66
C GLY A 70 -2.64 23.85 0.31
N LEU A 71 -3.67 23.81 1.16
CA LEU A 71 -4.96 24.45 0.91
C LEU A 71 -5.24 25.67 1.79
N GLY A 72 -4.38 25.99 2.77
CA GLY A 72 -4.57 27.15 3.66
C GLY A 72 -5.73 27.03 4.63
N LEU A 73 -6.22 25.81 4.89
CA LEU A 73 -7.31 25.59 5.83
C LEU A 73 -6.84 25.88 7.27
N PRO A 74 -7.73 26.40 8.14
CA PRO A 74 -7.42 26.57 9.55
C PRO A 74 -7.26 25.20 10.23
N ARG A 75 -6.47 25.20 11.31
CA ARG A 75 -6.16 24.02 12.11
C ARG A 75 -7.29 23.61 13.05
#